data_AF-A0A1V1NZ63-F1
#
_entry.id   AF-A0A1V1NZ63-F1
#
_cell.length_a   1.000
_cell.length_b   1.000
_cell.length_c   1.000
_cell.angle_alpha   90.00
_cell.angle_beta   90.00
_cell.angle_gamma   90.00
#
_symmetry.space_group_name_H-M   'P 1'
#
loop_
_entity.id
_entity.type
_entity.pdbx_description
1 polymer ?
#
loop_
_entity_poly.entity_id
_entity_poly.type
_entity_poly.pdbx_seq_one_letter_code
_entity_poly.pdbx_strand_id
1 'polypeptide(L)'
;MIIYHPDAKSFFLDSQTYINWFLTHKSLPISSAKAGIICYYNQLIEGHTAEIDSLIRTLEKYHILPICVFSENLADTSIAPEKRYVWHSYPRKAWE
;
A
#
# COMPACT_ATOMS: atom_id res chain seq x y z
N MET A 1 -3.50 -7.49 -5.90
CA MET A 1 -2.44 -6.84 -5.11
C MET A 1 -3.11 -6.39 -3.84
N ILE A 2 -2.53 -6.68 -2.69
CA ILE A 2 -3.20 -6.43 -1.41
C ILE A 2 -2.67 -5.11 -0.85
N ILE A 3 -3.58 -4.25 -0.38
CA ILE A 3 -3.27 -2.94 0.20
C ILE A 3 -3.51 -2.98 1.70
N TYR A 4 -2.52 -2.50 2.46
CA TYR A 4 -2.54 -2.40 3.91
C TYR A 4 -2.79 -0.95 4.36
N HIS A 5 -3.50 -0.81 5.49
CA HIS A 5 -3.60 0.42 6.24
C HIS A 5 -3.80 0.11 7.74
N PRO A 6 -3.08 0.78 8.67
CA PRO A 6 -3.12 0.46 10.10
C PRO A 6 -4.50 0.63 10.74
N ASP A 7 -5.24 1.65 10.30
CA ASP A 7 -6.58 1.91 10.84
C ASP A 7 -7.71 1.14 10.12
N ALA A 8 -7.39 0.32 9.10
CA ALA A 8 -8.37 -0.50 8.41
C ALA A 8 -8.51 -1.86 9.11
N LYS A 9 -9.75 -2.35 9.25
CA LYS A 9 -10.03 -3.66 9.88
C LYS A 9 -9.56 -4.85 9.04
N SER A 10 -9.36 -4.65 7.73
CA SER A 10 -8.99 -5.67 6.77
C SER A 10 -8.17 -5.05 5.65
N PHE A 11 -7.47 -5.91 4.91
CA PHE A 11 -6.79 -5.48 3.70
C PHE A 11 -7.76 -5.14 2.56
N PHE A 12 -7.31 -4.34 1.60
CA PHE A 12 -8.05 -4.04 0.37
C PHE A 12 -7.44 -4.80 -0.81
N LEU A 13 -8.28 -5.22 -1.75
CA LEU A 13 -7.84 -6.01 -2.92
C LEU A 13 -7.66 -5.15 -4.18
N ASP A 14 -8.11 -3.91 -4.14
CA ASP A 14 -8.05 -2.94 -5.22
C ASP A 14 -7.88 -1.51 -4.68
N SER A 15 -7.27 -0.65 -5.50
CA SER A 15 -6.97 0.74 -5.12
C SER A 15 -8.22 1.60 -5.02
N GLN A 16 -9.27 1.34 -5.79
CA GLN A 16 -10.47 2.18 -5.80
C GLN A 16 -11.23 2.06 -4.48
N THR A 17 -11.42 0.84 -3.98
CA THR A 17 -12.04 0.56 -2.68
C THR A 17 -11.24 1.21 -1.56
N TYR A 18 -9.91 1.09 -1.60
CA TYR A 18 -9.04 1.73 -0.63
C TYR A 18 -9.15 3.26 -0.64
N ILE A 19 -9.10 3.89 -1.83
CA ILE A 19 -9.20 5.35 -1.97
C ILE A 19 -10.54 5.85 -1.45
N ASN A 20 -11.65 5.17 -1.79
CA ASN A 20 -12.98 5.53 -1.30
C ASN A 20 -13.07 5.43 0.22
N TRP A 21 -12.54 4.34 0.80
CA TRP A 21 -12.45 4.18 2.25
C TRP A 21 -11.63 5.31 2.89
N PHE A 22 -10.48 5.63 2.32
CA PHE A 22 -9.58 6.64 2.87
C PHE A 22 -10.19 8.05 2.83
N LEU A 23 -10.79 8.44 1.70
CA LEU A 23 -11.45 9.74 1.55
C LEU A 23 -12.64 9.90 2.51
N THR A 24 -13.38 8.82 2.78
CA THR A 24 -14.50 8.83 3.73
C THR A 24 -14.06 8.87 5.19
N HIS A 25 -12.92 8.26 5.54
CA HIS A 25 -12.49 8.09 6.93
C HIS A 25 -11.46 9.14 7.40
N LYS A 26 -10.67 9.72 6.49
CA LYS A 26 -9.56 10.62 6.83
C LYS A 26 -9.78 12.07 6.44
N SER A 27 -10.89 12.38 5.76
CA SER A 27 -11.27 13.75 5.37
C SER A 27 -10.14 14.52 4.68
N LEU A 28 -9.41 13.86 3.77
CA LEU A 28 -8.32 14.47 3.03
C LEU A 28 -8.79 15.08 1.70
N PRO A 29 -8.17 16.19 1.23
CA PRO A 29 -8.48 16.77 -0.06
C PRO A 29 -8.26 15.76 -1.19
N ILE A 30 -9.16 15.72 -2.16
CA ILE A 30 -9.09 14.80 -3.31
C ILE A 30 -7.81 15.01 -4.14
N SER A 31 -7.20 16.21 -4.11
CA SER A 31 -5.96 16.54 -4.82
C SER A 31 -4.67 16.20 -4.05
N SER A 32 -4.76 15.37 -3.01
CA SER A 32 -3.60 14.98 -2.20
C SER A 32 -2.58 14.24 -3.06
N ALA A 33 -1.29 14.58 -2.90
CA ALA A 33 -0.21 13.81 -3.50
C ALA A 33 -0.32 12.33 -3.05
N LYS A 34 0.11 11.39 -3.89
CA LYS A 34 0.07 9.95 -3.55
C LYS A 34 1.50 9.44 -3.31
N ALA A 35 1.67 8.54 -2.36
CA ALA A 35 2.94 7.87 -2.10
C ALA A 35 2.74 6.36 -2.12
N GLY A 36 3.42 5.66 -3.02
CA GLY A 36 3.46 4.20 -3.05
C GLY A 36 4.47 3.67 -2.04
N ILE A 37 4.02 2.75 -1.17
CA ILE A 37 4.88 2.03 -0.23
C ILE A 37 4.83 0.56 -0.63
N ILE A 38 5.98 -0.08 -0.76
CA ILE A 38 6.08 -1.52 -1.02
C ILE A 38 6.64 -2.15 0.24
N CYS A 39 5.92 -3.10 0.81
CA CYS A 39 6.38 -3.85 1.98
C CYS A 39 6.30 -5.35 1.74
N TYR A 40 7.09 -6.10 2.51
CA TYR A 40 7.08 -7.55 2.43
C TYR A 40 5.95 -8.13 3.27
N TYR A 41 5.30 -9.19 2.77
CA TYR A 41 4.19 -9.85 3.45
C TYR A 41 4.55 -10.33 4.86
N ASN A 42 5.77 -10.81 5.06
CA ASN A 42 6.25 -11.27 6.36
C ASN A 42 6.22 -10.16 7.42
N GLN A 43 6.54 -8.92 7.06
CA GLN A 43 6.50 -7.78 7.98
C GLN A 43 5.07 -7.50 8.49
N LEU A 44 4.06 -7.73 7.65
CA LEU A 44 2.65 -7.54 8.01
C LEU A 44 2.08 -8.70 8.84
N ILE A 45 2.42 -9.95 8.48
CA ILE A 45 1.92 -11.15 9.17
C ILE A 45 2.60 -11.35 10.53
N GLU A 46 3.88 -11.03 10.64
CA GLU A 46 4.63 -11.13 11.90
C GLU A 46 4.29 -10.00 12.89
N GLY A 47 3.41 -9.06 12.52
CA GLY A 47 2.99 -7.94 13.38
C GLY A 47 4.09 -6.89 13.58
N HIS A 48 5.18 -6.94 12.82
CA HIS A 48 6.27 -5.98 12.84
C HIS A 48 5.94 -4.77 11.94
N THR A 49 4.78 -4.15 12.17
CA THR A 49 4.25 -3.06 11.32
C THR A 49 4.57 -1.66 11.83
N ALA A 50 5.18 -1.51 13.01
CA ALA A 50 5.36 -0.22 13.68
C ALA A 50 6.02 0.85 12.78
N GLU A 51 7.01 0.47 11.99
CA GLU A 51 7.73 1.36 11.07
C GLU A 51 6.85 1.76 9.88
N ILE A 52 6.12 0.81 9.30
CA ILE A 52 5.18 1.03 8.20
C ILE A 52 4.01 1.90 8.68
N ASP A 53 3.48 1.63 9.86
CA ASP A 53 2.38 2.38 10.46
C ASP A 53 2.81 3.83 10.74
N SER A 54 4.03 4.01 11.26
CA SER A 54 4.60 5.34 11.46
C SER A 54 4.78 6.09 10.15
N LEU A 55 5.26 5.42 9.09
CA LEU A 55 5.41 6.02 7.76
C LEU A 55 4.05 6.44 7.18
N ILE A 56 3.05 5.56 7.24
CA ILE A 56 1.69 5.84 6.77
C ILE A 56 1.10 7.05 7.49
N ARG A 57 1.14 7.06 8.83
CA ARG A 57 0.64 8.18 9.65
C ARG A 57 1.39 9.48 9.36
N THR A 58 2.70 9.40 9.09
CA THR A 58 3.49 10.57 8.70
C THR A 58 3.03 11.14 7.37
N LEU A 59 2.83 10.31 6.35
CA LEU A 59 2.33 10.75 5.05
C LEU A 59 0.94 11.39 5.15
N GLU A 60 0.03 10.78 5.91
CA GLU A 60 -1.30 11.32 6.17
C GLU A 60 -1.26 12.72 6.81
N LYS A 61 -0.36 12.93 7.80
CA LYS A 61 -0.17 14.22 8.46
C LYS A 61 0.22 15.33 7.48
N TYR A 62 0.90 14.97 6.39
CA TYR A 62 1.28 15.90 5.32
C TYR A 62 0.29 15.92 4.15
N HIS A 63 -0.93 15.40 4.35
CA HIS A 63 -1.95 15.31 3.31
C HIS A 63 -1.49 14.55 2.07
N ILE A 64 -0.72 13.48 2.28
CA ILE A 64 -0.29 12.55 1.23
C ILE A 64 -1.09 11.26 1.41
N LEU A 65 -1.69 10.75 0.33
CA LEU A 65 -2.39 9.47 0.28
C LEU A 65 -1.35 8.33 0.21
N PRO A 66 -1.18 7.53 1.28
CA PRO A 66 -0.27 6.39 1.24
C PRO A 66 -0.96 5.22 0.53
N ILE A 67 -0.25 4.50 -0.33
CA ILE A 67 -0.73 3.27 -0.97
C ILE A 67 0.27 2.18 -0.63
N CYS A 68 0.03 1.48 0.49
CA CYS A 68 0.92 0.44 0.99
C CYS A 68 0.56 -0.92 0.40
N VAL A 69 1.35 -1.40 -0.55
CA VAL A 69 1.13 -2.66 -1.26
C VAL A 69 2.09 -3.73 -0.77
N PHE A 70 1.59 -4.96 -0.73
CA PHE A 70 2.39 -6.15 -0.49
C PHE A 70 1.92 -7.30 -1.38
N SER A 71 2.80 -8.27 -1.58
CA SER A 71 2.46 -9.55 -2.20
C SER A 71 2.87 -10.71 -1.32
N GLU A 72 2.04 -11.74 -1.27
CA GLU A 72 2.41 -13.03 -0.70
C GLU A 72 3.56 -13.64 -1.51
N ASN A 73 4.60 -14.04 -0.78
CA ASN A 73 5.72 -14.89 -1.21
C ASN A 73 6.64 -14.39 -2.33
N LEU A 74 7.76 -13.86 -1.86
CA LEU A 74 9.08 -13.88 -2.51
C LEU A 74 9.76 -15.26 -2.44
N ALA A 75 8.99 -16.36 -2.35
CA ALA A 75 9.56 -17.70 -2.18
C ALA A 75 9.84 -18.42 -3.50
N ASP A 76 9.34 -17.93 -4.63
CA ASP A 76 9.54 -18.62 -5.91
C ASP A 76 10.66 -17.99 -6.74
N THR A 77 11.89 -18.42 -6.46
CA THR A 77 13.08 -18.04 -7.24
C THR A 77 13.04 -18.53 -8.68
N SER A 78 12.04 -19.32 -9.07
CA SER A 78 11.83 -19.77 -10.45
C SER A 78 11.12 -18.74 -11.35
N ILE A 79 10.46 -17.73 -10.77
CA ILE A 79 9.69 -16.73 -11.52
C ILE A 79 10.60 -15.58 -11.95
N ALA A 80 10.62 -15.22 -13.24
CA ALA A 80 11.46 -14.13 -13.76
C ALA A 80 11.24 -12.80 -13.00
N PRO A 81 12.29 -11.98 -12.77
CA PRO A 81 12.23 -10.77 -11.93
C PRO A 81 11.09 -9.81 -12.28
N GLU A 82 10.81 -9.64 -13.57
CA GLU A 82 9.72 -8.82 -14.11
C GLU A 82 8.32 -9.32 -13.75
N LYS A 83 8.16 -10.62 -13.47
CA LYS A 83 6.92 -11.23 -12.97
C LYS A 83 6.91 -11.38 -11.45
N ARG A 84 8.09 -11.47 -10.83
CA ARG A 84 8.29 -11.56 -9.38
C ARG A 84 7.96 -10.25 -8.68
N TYR A 85 8.26 -9.12 -9.34
CA TYR A 85 8.06 -7.79 -8.81
C TYR A 85 6.92 -7.11 -9.56
N VAL A 86 5.68 -7.55 -9.33
CA VAL A 86 4.47 -7.01 -10.00
C VAL A 86 4.35 -5.48 -9.82
N TRP A 87 4.92 -4.95 -8.73
CA TRP A 87 5.00 -3.52 -8.43
C TRP A 87 5.88 -2.71 -9.38
N HIS A 88 6.78 -3.31 -10.17
CA HIS A 88 7.63 -2.60 -11.14
C HIS A 88 6.81 -1.91 -12.24
N SER A 89 5.59 -2.40 -12.50
CA SER A 89 4.64 -1.81 -13.46
C SER A 89 3.71 -0.75 -12.85
N TYR A 90 3.66 -0.67 -11.52
CA TYR A 90 2.63 0.08 -10.78
C TYR A 90 2.83 1.59 -10.68
N PRO A 91 4.05 2.16 -10.57
CA PRO A 91 4.20 3.61 -10.56
C PRO A 91 3.74 4.28 -11.87
N ARG A 92 3.33 3.50 -12.90
CA ARG A 92 2.75 4.01 -14.13
C ARG A 92 1.21 3.91 -14.20
N LYS A 93 0.57 2.95 -13.52
CA LYS A 93 -0.89 2.71 -13.59
C LYS A 93 -1.70 3.28 -12.42
N ALA A 94 -1.07 3.57 -11.28
CA ALA A 94 -1.76 4.11 -10.09
C ALA A 94 -2.09 5.62 -10.18
N TRP A 95 -1.67 6.26 -11.27
CA TRP A 95 -1.76 7.70 -11.51
C TRP A 95 -2.70 8.08 -12.65
N GLU A 96 -3.25 7.10 -13.37
CA GLU A 96 -4.37 7.27 -14.32
C GLU A 96 -5.70 7.16 -13.57
#